data_AF-A0A1Y5EQQ3-F1
#
_entry.id   AF-A0A1Y5EQQ3-F1
#
_cell.length_a   1.000
_cell.length_b   1.000
_cell.length_c   1.000
_cell.angle_alpha   90.00
_cell.angle_beta   90.00
_cell.angle_gamma   90.00
#
_symmetry.space_group_name_H-M   'P 1'
#
loop_
_entity.id
_entity.type
_entity.pdbx_description
1 polymer ?
#
loop_
_entity_poly.entity_id
_entity_poly.type
_entity_poly.pdbx_seq_one_letter_code
_entity_poly.pdbx_strand_id
1 'polypeptide(L)'
;MKKFSLIVFTLFLALSFNAHADKYDYFKKIDVNNNQLLDKAEFAQHMQKYFNKKAITDKSLQQKKIDYGFKRRDGDSDGQLTFAEFSGQK
;
A
#
# COMPACT_ATOMS: atom_id res chain seq x y z
N MET A 1 -41.66 15.24 -1.18
CA MET A 1 -40.97 13.97 -1.47
C MET A 1 -39.45 14.23 -1.48
N LYS A 2 -38.76 14.01 -0.35
CA LYS A 2 -37.32 14.35 -0.15
C LYS A 2 -36.55 13.18 0.49
N LYS A 3 -36.97 11.93 0.26
CA LYS A 3 -36.40 10.74 0.94
C LYS A 3 -35.35 10.00 0.09
N PHE A 4 -35.34 10.19 -1.22
CA PHE A 4 -34.39 9.55 -2.14
C PHE A 4 -32.96 10.10 -2.01
N SER A 5 -32.78 11.36 -1.61
CA SER A 5 -31.46 11.99 -1.55
C SER A 5 -30.58 11.50 -0.39
N LEU A 6 -31.18 10.96 0.69
CA LEU A 6 -30.44 10.55 1.88
C LEU A 6 -29.81 9.15 1.73
N ILE A 7 -30.47 8.26 0.99
CA ILE A 7 -30.06 6.85 0.81
C ILE A 7 -28.83 6.74 -0.12
N VAL A 8 -28.73 7.62 -1.13
CA VAL A 8 -27.58 7.62 -2.06
C VAL A 8 -26.31 8.13 -1.37
N PHE A 9 -26.45 9.06 -0.42
CA PHE A 9 -25.31 9.63 0.33
C PHE A 9 -24.72 8.62 1.33
N THR A 10 -25.56 7.82 2.01
CA THR A 10 -25.08 6.77 2.92
C THR A 10 -24.39 5.62 2.17
N LEU A 11 -24.84 5.29 0.95
CA LEU A 11 -24.18 4.25 0.13
C LEU A 11 -22.77 4.68 -0.33
N PHE A 12 -22.60 5.94 -0.74
CA PHE A 12 -21.29 6.48 -1.13
C PHE A 12 -20.32 6.55 0.06
N LEU A 13 -20.81 6.87 1.26
CA LEU A 13 -19.99 6.90 2.47
C LEU A 13 -19.51 5.49 2.85
N ALA A 14 -20.38 4.48 2.81
CA ALA A 14 -20.01 3.10 3.12
C ALA A 14 -18.97 2.51 2.15
N LEU A 15 -19.06 2.81 0.86
CA LEU A 15 -18.07 2.36 -0.13
C LEU A 15 -16.68 2.99 0.07
N SER A 16 -16.64 4.23 0.59
CA SER A 16 -15.39 4.95 0.86
C SER A 16 -14.61 4.35 2.05
N PHE A 17 -15.32 3.86 3.08
CA PHE A 17 -14.69 3.22 4.24
C PHE A 17 -14.11 1.83 3.92
N ASN A 18 -14.79 1.02 3.11
CA ASN A 18 -14.34 -0.34 2.80
C ASN A 18 -13.00 -0.38 2.06
N ALA A 19 -12.76 0.55 1.14
CA ALA A 19 -11.50 0.61 0.38
C ALA A 19 -10.28 1.00 1.23
N HIS A 20 -10.48 1.68 2.37
CA HIS A 20 -9.40 2.07 3.29
C HIS A 20 -8.99 0.90 4.20
N ALA A 21 -9.96 0.14 4.68
CA ALA A 21 -9.74 -1.03 5.52
C ALA A 21 -8.87 -2.10 4.82
N ASP A 22 -9.15 -2.39 3.54
CA ASP A 22 -8.41 -3.40 2.78
C ASP A 22 -6.92 -3.07 2.63
N LYS A 23 -6.58 -1.79 2.44
CA LYS A 23 -5.18 -1.36 2.31
C LYS A 23 -4.45 -1.45 3.65
N TYR A 24 -5.11 -1.08 4.74
CA TYR A 24 -4.51 -1.14 6.07
C TYR A 24 -4.29 -2.57 6.54
N ASP A 25 -5.25 -3.47 6.28
CA ASP A 25 -5.07 -4.90 6.57
C ASP A 25 -3.96 -5.53 5.74
N TYR A 26 -3.79 -5.06 4.49
CA TYR A 26 -2.66 -5.49 3.68
C TYR A 26 -1.32 -4.94 4.18
N PHE A 27 -1.27 -3.69 4.63
CA PHE A 27 -0.08 -3.09 5.25
C PHE A 27 0.37 -3.90 6.46
N LYS A 28 -0.55 -4.21 7.39
CA LYS A 28 -0.27 -5.06 8.56
C LYS A 28 0.21 -6.48 8.21
N LYS A 29 -0.13 -7.00 7.03
CA LYS A 29 0.37 -8.32 6.57
C LYS A 29 1.83 -8.26 6.08
N ILE A 30 2.29 -7.08 5.67
CA ILE A 30 3.64 -6.88 5.15
C ILE A 30 4.58 -6.41 6.27
N ASP A 31 4.07 -5.65 7.24
CA ASP A 31 4.74 -5.29 8.49
C ASP A 31 4.94 -6.54 9.35
N VAL A 32 6.06 -7.23 9.15
CA VAL A 32 6.34 -8.53 9.79
C VAL A 32 6.80 -8.30 11.23
N ASN A 33 7.57 -7.24 11.47
CA ASN A 33 8.09 -6.92 12.79
C ASN A 33 7.06 -6.20 13.69
N ASN A 34 5.89 -5.82 13.15
CA ASN A 34 4.79 -5.12 13.81
C ASN A 34 5.18 -3.75 14.38
N ASN A 35 6.12 -3.07 13.75
CA ASN A 35 6.56 -1.73 14.18
C ASN A 35 5.72 -0.61 13.55
N GLN A 36 4.68 -0.95 12.77
CA GLN A 36 3.78 -0.03 12.06
C GLN A 36 4.46 0.77 10.94
N LEU A 37 5.66 0.36 10.54
CA LEU A 37 6.47 0.92 9.48
C LEU A 37 6.86 -0.21 8.53
N LEU A 38 7.18 0.10 7.27
CA LEU A 38 7.75 -0.89 6.36
C LEU A 38 9.18 -0.53 6.04
N ASP A 39 10.10 -1.42 6.37
CA ASP A 39 11.47 -1.30 5.88
C ASP A 39 11.60 -1.78 4.42
N LYS A 40 12.80 -1.63 3.85
CA LYS A 40 13.06 -2.04 2.47
C LYS A 40 12.91 -3.55 2.26
N ALA A 41 13.21 -4.37 3.26
CA ALA A 41 13.10 -5.83 3.17
C ALA A 41 11.63 -6.26 3.16
N GLU A 42 10.80 -5.69 4.02
CA GLU A 42 9.35 -5.88 4.06
C GLU A 42 8.70 -5.40 2.77
N PHE A 43 9.09 -4.23 2.26
CA PHE A 43 8.66 -3.75 0.96
C PHE A 43 9.10 -4.65 -0.20
N ALA A 44 10.30 -5.25 -0.13
CA ALA A 44 10.77 -6.21 -1.12
C ALA A 44 9.92 -7.49 -1.11
N GLN A 45 9.53 -8.00 0.06
CA GLN A 45 8.60 -9.14 0.18
C GLN A 45 7.25 -8.82 -0.47
N HIS A 46 6.71 -7.62 -0.24
CA HIS A 46 5.51 -7.15 -0.95
C HIS A 46 5.68 -7.21 -2.48
N MET A 47 6.82 -6.78 -3.00
CA MET A 47 7.11 -6.72 -4.43
C MET A 47 7.29 -8.11 -5.08
N GLN A 48 7.57 -9.17 -4.31
CA GLN A 48 7.73 -10.53 -4.84
C GLN A 48 6.50 -11.01 -5.62
N LYS A 49 5.28 -10.72 -5.10
CA LYS A 49 4.04 -11.08 -5.80
C LYS A 49 3.94 -10.40 -7.17
N TYR A 50 4.39 -9.15 -7.28
CA TYR A 50 4.43 -8.42 -8.55
C TYR A 50 5.47 -9.01 -9.51
N PHE A 51 6.66 -9.36 -9.03
CA PHE A 51 7.71 -9.97 -9.85
C PHE A 51 7.30 -11.33 -10.39
N ASN A 52 6.70 -12.18 -9.55
CA ASN A 52 6.18 -13.49 -9.95
C ASN A 52 5.08 -13.33 -11.02
N LYS A 53 4.14 -12.40 -10.82
CA LYS A 53 3.07 -12.12 -11.80
C LYS A 53 3.61 -11.59 -13.13
N LYS A 54 4.73 -10.87 -13.13
CA LYS A 54 5.37 -10.30 -14.32
C LYS A 54 6.48 -11.18 -14.89
N ALA A 55 6.70 -12.37 -14.34
CA ALA A 55 7.80 -13.27 -14.71
C ALA A 55 9.18 -12.57 -14.72
N ILE A 56 9.38 -11.60 -13.81
CA ILE A 56 10.67 -10.91 -13.68
C ILE A 56 11.56 -11.79 -12.82
N THR A 57 12.51 -12.49 -13.43
CA THR A 57 13.45 -13.39 -12.74
C THR A 57 14.82 -12.77 -12.49
N ASP A 58 15.16 -11.70 -13.21
CA ASP A 58 16.42 -10.97 -13.05
C ASP A 58 16.46 -10.24 -11.71
N LYS A 59 17.37 -10.69 -10.83
CA LYS A 59 17.54 -10.14 -9.48
C LYS A 59 18.01 -8.68 -9.47
N SER A 60 18.84 -8.27 -10.42
CA SER A 60 19.29 -6.88 -10.53
C SER A 60 18.13 -5.96 -10.90
N LEU A 61 17.29 -6.41 -11.85
CA LEU A 61 16.08 -5.67 -12.23
C LEU A 61 15.05 -5.62 -11.10
N GLN A 62 14.86 -6.71 -10.37
CA GLN A 62 14.02 -6.73 -9.16
C GLN A 62 14.51 -5.71 -8.13
N GLN A 63 15.81 -5.71 -7.82
CA GLN A 63 16.41 -4.80 -6.86
C GLN A 63 16.22 -3.34 -7.28
N LYS A 64 16.49 -3.00 -8.55
CA LYS A 64 16.26 -1.65 -9.08
C LYS A 64 14.79 -1.22 -8.94
N LYS A 65 13.84 -2.13 -9.17
CA LYS A 65 12.41 -1.85 -9.02
C LYS A 65 11.99 -1.68 -7.56
N ILE A 66 12.56 -2.47 -6.64
CA ILE A 66 12.38 -2.31 -5.19
C ILE A 66 12.89 -0.94 -4.78
N ASP A 67 14.15 -0.61 -5.10
CA ASP A 67 14.79 0.65 -4.70
C ASP A 67 14.04 1.87 -5.23
N TYR A 68 13.67 1.85 -6.51
CA TYR A 68 12.90 2.93 -7.12
C TYR A 68 11.49 3.04 -6.50
N GLY A 69 10.82 1.90 -6.30
CA GLY A 69 9.47 1.86 -5.72
C GLY A 69 9.44 2.35 -4.27
N PHE A 70 10.45 1.96 -3.49
CA PHE A 70 10.64 2.35 -2.10
C PHE A 70 10.90 3.86 -2.01
N LYS A 71 11.95 4.34 -2.69
CA LYS A 71 12.34 5.76 -2.71
C LYS A 71 11.23 6.69 -3.19
N ARG A 72 10.36 6.21 -4.09
CA ARG A 72 9.23 7.02 -4.58
C ARG A 72 8.13 7.18 -3.53
N ARG A 73 7.99 6.23 -2.61
CA ARG A 73 6.98 6.27 -1.55
C ARG A 73 7.50 6.91 -0.28
N ASP A 74 8.76 6.65 0.06
CA ASP A 74 9.52 7.24 1.16
C ASP A 74 9.67 8.75 0.90
N GLY A 75 8.70 9.51 1.39
CA GLY A 75 8.50 10.91 1.04
C GLY A 75 9.39 11.82 1.86
N ASP A 76 9.67 11.43 3.09
CA ASP A 76 10.55 12.13 4.03
C ASP A 76 11.99 11.59 4.03
N SER A 77 12.25 10.49 3.31
CA SER A 77 13.58 9.87 3.17
C SER A 77 14.15 9.36 4.49
N ASP A 78 13.28 8.92 5.41
CA ASP A 78 13.67 8.35 6.70
C ASP A 78 14.12 6.88 6.60
N GLY A 79 13.96 6.26 5.42
CA GLY A 79 14.33 4.88 5.15
C GLY A 79 13.28 3.85 5.58
N GLN A 80 12.08 4.31 5.95
CA GLN A 80 10.92 3.53 6.33
C GLN A 80 9.69 4.03 5.55
N LEU A 81 8.61 3.25 5.52
CA LEU A 81 7.35 3.69 4.94
C LEU A 81 6.26 3.61 5.99
N THR A 82 5.67 4.75 6.31
CA THR A 82 4.41 4.81 7.03
C THR A 82 3.26 4.27 6.20
N PHE A 83 2.13 3.96 6.82
CA PHE A 83 0.91 3.59 6.08
C PHE A 83 0.45 4.68 5.09
N ALA A 84 0.60 5.96 5.44
CA ALA A 84 0.26 7.07 4.56
C ALA A 84 1.09 7.04 3.26
N GLU A 85 2.40 6.92 3.41
CA GLU A 85 3.36 6.81 2.30
C GLU A 85 3.13 5.55 1.45
N PHE A 86 2.89 4.42 2.12
CA PHE A 86 2.59 3.16 1.45
C PHE A 86 1.29 3.24 0.64
N SER A 87 0.21 3.77 1.22
CA SER A 87 -1.12 3.83 0.62
C SER A 87 -1.24 4.86 -0.51
N GLY A 88 -0.28 5.79 -0.61
CA GLY A 88 -0.26 6.89 -1.56
C GLY A 88 -1.19 8.04 -1.18
N GLN A 89 -1.65 8.08 0.07
CA GLN A 89 -2.37 9.22 0.64
C GLN A 89 -1.31 10.23 1.09
N LYS A 90 -0.92 11.12 0.17
CA LYS A 90 -0.16 12.33 0.50
C LYS A 90 -1.09 13.42 1.00
#